data_AF-I7BXC7-F1
#
_entry.id   AF-I7BXC7-F1
#
_cell.length_a   1.000
_cell.length_b   1.000
_cell.length_c   1.000
_cell.angle_alpha   90.00
_cell.angle_beta   90.00
_cell.angle_gamma   90.00
#
_symmetry.space_group_name_H-M   'P 1'
#
loop_
_entity.id
_entity.type
_entity.pdbx_description
1 polymer ?
#
loop_
_entity_poly.entity_id
_entity_poly.type
_entity_poly.pdbx_seq_one_letter_code
_entity_poly.pdbx_strand_id
1 'polypeptide(L)' 'MRIDVTLRGSKAEQWNRIQERLEERRGHELKRSEAAGIVMADFERSLEEEPADRSRSRR' A
#
# COMPACT_ATOMS: atom_id res chain seq x y z
N MET A 1 -1.96 8.82 12.40
CA MET A 1 -1.53 7.43 12.66
C MET A 1 -0.26 7.19 11.86
N ARG A 2 0.91 7.25 12.50
CA ARG A 2 2.21 7.00 11.86
C ARG A 2 2.32 5.49 11.61
N ILE A 3 2.60 5.08 10.38
CA ILE A 3 2.79 3.66 10.04
C ILE A 3 4.10 3.23 10.70
N ASP A 4 3.99 2.48 11.79
CA ASP A 4 5.11 1.84 12.47
C ASP A 4 5.70 0.78 11.51
N VAL A 5 6.80 1.12 10.84
CA VAL A 5 7.56 0.18 10.01
C VAL A 5 8.43 -0.66 10.95
N THR A 6 7.79 -1.42 11.84
CA THR A 6 8.46 -2.57 12.45
C THR A 6 8.54 -3.66 11.39
N LEU A 7 9.67 -3.66 10.69
CA LEU A 7 10.11 -4.62 9.68
C LEU A 7 10.11 -6.06 10.24
N ARG A 8 8.93 -6.69 10.41
CA ARG A 8 8.79 -8.13 10.68
C ARG A 8 8.81 -8.89 9.36
N GLY A 9 9.99 -9.00 8.75
CA GLY A 9 10.29 -9.84 7.58
C GLY A 9 11.02 -9.13 6.44
N SER A 10 11.71 -9.89 5.59
CA SER A 10 12.41 -9.37 4.40
C SER A 10 11.44 -8.67 3.43
N LYS A 11 11.92 -7.77 2.56
CA LYS A 11 11.05 -7.15 1.53
C LYS A 11 10.34 -8.18 0.66
N ALA A 12 10.94 -9.34 0.43
CA ALA A 12 10.33 -10.44 -0.29
C ALA A 12 9.16 -11.06 0.49
N GLU A 13 9.31 -11.26 1.80
CA GLU A 13 8.22 -11.77 2.65
C GLU A 13 7.07 -10.76 2.76
N GLN A 14 7.39 -9.46 2.88
CA GLN A 14 6.38 -8.40 2.85
C GLN A 14 5.62 -8.40 1.53
N TRP A 15 6.34 -8.57 0.41
CA TRP A 15 5.73 -8.68 -0.90
C TRP A 15 4.77 -9.86 -1.00
N ASN A 16 5.19 -11.04 -0.53
CA ASN A 16 4.35 -12.23 -0.59
C ASN A 16 3.05 -12.03 0.20
N ARG A 17 3.12 -11.43 1.39
CA ARG A 17 1.92 -11.09 2.18
C ARG A 17 1.00 -10.08 1.47
N ILE A 18 1.57 -9.10 0.77
CA ILE A 18 0.79 -8.13 -0.02
C ILE A 18 0.08 -8.86 -1.16
N GLN A 19 0.79 -9.72 -1.88
CA GLN A 19 0.24 -10.47 -3.00
C GLN A 19 -0.87 -11.44 -2.55
N GLU A 20 -0.64 -12.25 -1.50
CA GLU A 20 -1.63 -13.16 -0.92
C GLU A 20 -2.93 -12.41 -0.56
N ARG A 21 -2.81 -11.27 0.12
CA ARG A 21 -3.98 -10.45 0.49
C ARG A 21 -4.73 -9.89 -0.73
N LEU A 22 -4.02 -9.57 -1.82
CA LEU A 22 -4.64 -9.09 -3.05
C LEU A 22 -5.37 -10.22 -3.79
N GLU A 23 -4.78 -11.41 -3.81
CA GLU A 23 -5.38 -12.62 -4.40
C GLU A 23 -6.65 -13.03 -3.65
N GLU A 24 -6.62 -13.04 -2.32
CA GLU A 24 -7.80 -13.27 -1.47
C GLU A 24 -8.94 -12.30 -1.78
N ARG A 25 -8.63 -11.00 -1.99
CA ARG A 25 -9.63 -9.98 -2.32
C ARG A 25 -10.20 -10.11 -3.72
N ARG A 26 -9.42 -10.62 -4.68
CA ARG A 26 -9.81 -10.73 -6.09
C ARG A 26 -10.35 -12.10 -6.46
N GLY A 27 -10.15 -13.11 -5.60
CA GLY A 27 -10.61 -14.47 -5.82
C GLY A 27 -9.85 -15.24 -6.90
N HIS A 28 -8.65 -14.80 -7.26
CA HIS A 28 -7.75 -15.48 -8.21
C HIS A 28 -6.29 -15.11 -7.95
N GLU A 29 -5.38 -15.97 -8.41
CA GLU A 29 -3.93 -15.76 -8.34
C GLU A 29 -3.50 -14.59 -9.23
N LEU A 30 -2.55 -13.79 -8.76
CA LEU A 30 -2.04 -12.61 -9.45
C LEU A 30 -0.60 -12.84 -9.85
N LYS A 31 -0.23 -12.41 -11.06
CA LYS A 31 1.18 -12.27 -11.40
C LYS A 31 1.79 -11.16 -10.57
N ARG A 32 3.08 -11.31 -10.28
CA ARG A 32 3.86 -10.31 -9.54
C ARG A 32 3.74 -8.90 -10.14
N SER A 33 3.71 -8.79 -11.47
CA SER A 33 3.54 -7.51 -12.18
C SER A 33 2.15 -6.90 -11.99
N GLU A 34 1.11 -7.72 -11.91
CA GLU A 34 -0.27 -7.26 -11.70
C GLU A 34 -0.46 -6.75 -10.26
N ALA A 35 0.05 -7.51 -9.28
CA ALA A 35 0.10 -7.07 -7.89
C ALA A 35 0.91 -5.76 -7.73
N ALA A 36 2.02 -5.61 -8.46
CA ALA A 36 2.79 -4.36 -8.50
C ALA A 36 2.04 -3.19 -9.11
N GLY A 37 1.32 -3.41 -10.21
CA GLY A 37 0.48 -2.36 -10.79
C GLY A 37 -0.57 -1.86 -9.79
N ILE A 38 -1.20 -2.77 -9.03
CA ILE A 38 -2.20 -2.40 -8.02
C ILE A 38 -1.57 -1.59 -6.88
N VAL A 39 -0.43 -2.05 -6.34
CA VAL A 39 0.26 -1.36 -5.24
C VAL A 39 0.73 0.04 -5.67
N MET A 40 1.25 0.16 -6.90
CA MET A 40 1.68 1.45 -7.44
C MET A 40 0.50 2.40 -7.67
N ALA A 41 -0.63 1.92 -8.20
CA ALA A 41 -1.82 2.74 -8.37
C ALA A 41 -2.37 3.25 -7.02
N ASP A 42 -2.39 2.40 -5.99
CA ASP A 42 -2.79 2.79 -4.63
C ASP A 42 -1.83 3.83 -4.03
N PHE A 43 -0.52 3.70 -4.31
CA PHE A 43 0.49 4.67 -3.89
C PHE A 43 0.34 6.01 -4.61
N GLU A 44 0.22 6.01 -5.94
CA GLU A 44 0.02 7.21 -6.76
C GLU A 44 -1.24 7.96 -6.34
N ARG A 45 -2.34 7.24 -6.14
CA ARG A 45 -3.58 7.80 -5.59
C ARG A 45 -3.39 8.42 -4.22
N SER A 46 -2.60 7.79 -3.34
CA SER A 46 -2.30 8.36 -2.01
C SER A 46 -1.46 9.64 -2.10
N LEU A 47 -0.63 9.79 -3.13
CA LEU A 47 0.11 11.02 -3.40
C LEU A 47 -0.80 12.13 -3.96
N GLU A 48 -1.77 11.77 -4.80
CA GLU A 48 -2.76 12.70 -5.33
C GLU A 48 -3.77 13.17 -4.26
N GLU A 49 -4.09 12.29 -3.30
CA GLU A 49 -4.99 12.56 -2.18
C GLU A 49 -4.29 13.22 -0.97
N GLU A 50 -2.99 13.56 -1.04
CA GLU A 50 -2.31 14.38 -0.01
C GLU A 50 -3.09 15.70 0.15
N PRO A 51 -3.71 15.94 1.31
CA PRO A 51 -4.64 17.04 1.45
C PRO A 51 -3.91 18.38 1.42
N ALA A 52 -4.50 19.35 0.74
CA ALA A 52 -4.24 20.79 0.91
C ALA A 52 -4.61 21.30 2.33
N ASP A 53 -4.42 20.49 3.38
CA ASP A 53 -4.81 20.77 4.75
C ASP A 53 -3.60 20.85 5.69
N ARG A 54 -2.70 21.79 5.38
CA ARG A 54 -1.63 22.25 6.29
C ARG A 54 -1.99 23.55 7.01
N SER A 55 -3.26 23.98 7.06
CA SER A 55 -3.58 25.35 7.50
C SER A 55 -4.71 25.51 8.53
N ARG A 56 -5.19 24.46 9.20
CA ARG A 56 -6.14 24.63 10.32
C ARG A 56 -5.84 23.73 11.53
N SER A 57 -4.74 24.02 12.22
CA SER A 57 -4.69 23.79 13.68
C SER A 57 -3.67 24.73 14.33
N ARG A 58 -4.07 26.00 14.40
CA ARG A 58 -3.59 26.98 15.38
C ARG A 58 -4.81 27.73 15.88
N ARG A 59 -5.43 27.22 16.93
CA ARG A 59 -6.14 28.02 17.94
C ARG A 59 -6.30 27.20 19.20
#